data_AF-A0A3D1SM74-F1
#
_entry.id   AF-A0A3D1SM74-F1
#
_cell.length_a   1.000
_cell.length_b   1.000
_cell.length_c   1.000
_cell.angle_alpha   90.00
_cell.angle_beta   90.00
_cell.angle_gamma   90.00
#
_symmetry.space_group_name_H-M   'P 1'
#
loop_
_entity.id
_entity.type
_entity.pdbx_description
1 polymer ?
#
loop_
_entity_poly.entity_id
_entity_poly.type
_entity_poly.pdbx_seq_one_letter_code
_entity_poly.pdbx_strand_id
1 'polypeptide(L)'
;VPTAQREAMLALGATRWEVIRYAILPFSRIGILGGFILALGRALGETMAVTMVIGNQATKPSLSLFQTGYTLSSVIANQFGEATPGQFLSAVIEAGLIVFIITLITNFLARLLISSLERKGTKGARV
;
A
#
# COMPACT_ATOMS: atom_id res chain seq x y z
N VAL A 1 16.17 16.85 0.35
CA VAL A 1 15.96 18.05 1.19
C VAL A 1 17.08 19.03 0.92
N PRO A 2 16.81 20.26 0.47
CA PRO A 2 17.83 21.27 0.30
C PRO A 2 18.45 21.64 1.66
N THR A 3 19.76 21.44 1.82
CA THR A 3 20.49 21.75 3.06
C THR A 3 20.45 23.24 3.39
N ALA A 4 20.52 24.09 2.37
CA ALA A 4 20.47 25.54 2.51
C ALA A 4 19.19 26.06 3.20
N GLN A 5 18.01 25.50 2.86
CA GLN A 5 16.74 25.92 3.47
C GLN A 5 16.63 25.48 4.94
N ARG A 6 17.20 24.31 5.26
CA ARG A 6 17.27 23.79 6.63
C ARG A 6 18.17 24.68 7.49
N GLU A 7 19.34 25.05 6.98
CA GLU A 7 20.32 25.87 7.69
C GLU A 7 19.88 27.33 7.83
N ALA A 8 19.22 27.89 6.81
CA ALA A 8 18.63 29.22 6.90
C ALA A 8 17.56 29.31 8.00
N MET A 9 16.66 28.32 8.10
CA MET A 9 15.64 28.34 9.16
C MET A 9 16.23 28.14 10.56
N LEU A 10 17.26 27.29 10.71
CA LEU A 10 17.97 27.17 11.99
C LEU A 10 18.68 28.47 12.36
N ALA A 11 19.29 29.17 11.40
CA ALA A 11 19.93 30.47 11.62
C ALA A 11 18.92 31.57 12.01
N LEU A 12 17.67 31.47 11.57
CA LEU A 12 16.56 32.34 11.98
C LEU A 12 16.00 32.00 13.38
N GLY A 13 16.60 31.04 14.09
CA GLY A 13 16.15 30.64 15.42
C GLY A 13 14.96 29.68 15.43
N ALA A 14 14.60 29.08 14.28
CA ALA A 14 13.53 28.10 14.23
C ALA A 14 13.89 26.80 14.96
N THR A 15 12.91 26.22 15.63
CA THR A 15 13.04 24.93 16.31
C THR A 15 13.17 23.78 15.33
N ARG A 16 13.74 22.65 15.78
CA ARG A 16 13.85 21.43 14.96
C ARG A 16 12.50 20.97 14.41
N TRP A 17 11.42 21.17 15.16
CA TRP A 17 10.06 20.81 14.72
C TRP A 17 9.55 21.71 13.60
N GLU A 18 9.77 23.02 13.70
CA GLU A 18 9.43 23.98 12.62
C GLU A 18 10.22 23.69 11.36
N VAL A 19 11.50 23.34 11.50
CA VAL A 19 12.35 22.91 10.38
C VAL A 19 11.79 21.66 9.69
N ILE A 20 11.39 20.65 10.47
CA ILE A 20 10.78 19.44 9.91
C ILE A 20 9.49 19.79 9.16
N ARG A 21 8.61 20.59 9.77
CA ARG A 21 7.29 20.90 9.24
C ARG A 21 7.33 21.78 7.98
N TYR A 22 8.16 22.82 7.98
CA TYR A 22 8.15 23.86 6.95
C TYR A 22 9.24 23.69 5.88
N ALA A 23 10.38 23.08 6.20
CA ALA A 23 11.48 22.88 5.24
C ALA A 23 11.62 21.41 4.79
N ILE A 24 11.38 20.42 5.64
CA ILE A 24 11.67 19.02 5.30
C ILE A 24 10.43 18.33 4.69
N LEU A 25 9.27 18.41 5.35
CA LEU A 25 8.04 17.76 4.89
C LEU A 25 7.62 18.14 3.47
N PRO A 26 7.52 19.44 3.09
CA PRO A 26 7.05 19.81 1.75
C PRO A 26 8.03 19.43 0.64
N PHE A 27 9.34 19.43 0.92
CA PHE A 27 10.36 19.07 -0.06
C PHE A 27 10.57 17.55 -0.18
N SER A 28 10.30 16.77 0.88
CA SER A 28 10.41 15.32 0.88
C SER A 28 9.11 14.59 0.57
N ARG A 29 7.97 15.30 0.43
CA ARG A 29 6.65 14.69 0.25
C ARG A 29 6.57 13.65 -0.87
N ILE A 30 7.25 13.88 -2.00
CA ILE A 30 7.25 12.95 -3.15
C ILE A 30 7.99 11.65 -2.78
N GLY A 31 9.14 11.75 -2.12
CA GLY A 31 9.90 10.58 -1.66
C GLY A 31 9.17 9.79 -0.57
N ILE A 32 8.52 10.47 0.38
CA ILE A 32 7.72 9.83 1.43
C ILE A 32 6.53 9.09 0.82
N LEU A 33 5.82 9.70 -0.13
CA LEU A 33 4.71 9.05 -0.84
C LEU A 33 5.17 7.83 -1.64
N GLY A 34 6.30 7.93 -2.34
CA GLY A 34 6.89 6.80 -3.06
C GLY A 34 7.28 5.64 -2.13
N GLY A 35 7.91 5.95 -0.99
CA GLY A 35 8.25 4.95 0.03
C GLY A 35 7.02 4.30 0.66
N PHE A 36 5.97 5.09 0.93
CA PHE A 36 4.71 4.58 1.48
C PHE A 36 4.03 3.59 0.52
N ILE A 37 4.00 3.90 -0.78
CA ILE A 37 3.39 3.02 -1.78
C ILE A 37 4.19 1.74 -1.97
N LEU A 38 5.52 1.81 -1.93
CA LEU A 38 6.36 0.61 -1.95
C LEU A 38 6.14 -0.27 -0.72
N ALA A 39 6.03 0.34 0.47
CA ALA A 39 5.74 -0.36 1.71
C ALA A 39 4.35 -1.00 1.70
N LEU A 40 3.33 -0.31 1.15
CA LEU A 40 1.99 -0.87 0.95
C LEU A 40 2.01 -2.07 0.01
N GLY A 41 2.68 -1.96 -1.14
CA GLY A 41 2.83 -3.08 -2.08
C GLY A 41 3.50 -4.28 -1.43
N ARG A 42 4.51 -4.05 -0.58
CA ARG A 42 5.16 -5.11 0.20
C ARG A 42 4.21 -5.72 1.23
N ALA A 43 3.46 -4.92 1.98
CA ALA A 43 2.48 -5.40 2.96
C ALA A 43 1.37 -6.24 2.31
N LEU A 44 0.91 -5.85 1.11
CA LEU A 44 -0.02 -6.65 0.31
C LEU A 44 0.59 -7.97 -0.16
N GLY A 45 1.91 -8.05 -0.32
CA GLY A 45 2.63 -9.30 -0.62
C GLY A 45 2.77 -10.24 0.60
N GLU A 46 2.70 -9.70 1.82
CA GLU A 46 2.71 -10.46 3.08
C GLU A 46 1.35 -11.13 3.39
N THR A 47 0.49 -11.34 2.38
CA THR A 47 -0.86 -11.94 2.52
C THR A 47 -0.87 -13.30 3.23
N MET A 48 0.26 -14.02 3.24
CA MET A 48 0.40 -15.25 4.00
C MET A 48 0.46 -14.99 5.51
N ALA A 49 1.17 -13.94 5.95
CA ALA A 49 1.17 -13.51 7.35
C ALA A 49 -0.23 -13.04 7.79
N VAL A 50 -0.91 -12.28 6.94
CA VAL A 50 -2.30 -11.82 7.20
C VAL A 50 -3.26 -13.00 7.35
N THR A 51 -3.10 -14.04 6.53
CA THR A 51 -3.90 -15.28 6.62
C THR A 51 -3.71 -15.97 7.98
N MET A 52 -2.48 -16.04 8.48
CA MET A 52 -2.19 -16.65 9.80
C MET A 52 -2.79 -15.85 10.96
N VAL A 53 -2.88 -14.52 10.85
CA VAL A 53 -3.41 -13.65 11.91
C VAL A 53 -4.94 -13.58 11.93
N ILE A 54 -5.58 -13.55 10.76
CA ILE A 54 -7.04 -13.49 10.63
C ILE A 54 -7.71 -14.82 11.03
N GLY A 55 -6.91 -15.90 11.11
CA GLY A 55 -7.25 -17.20 11.68
C GLY A 55 -7.71 -18.25 10.67
N ASN A 56 -7.86 -17.90 9.39
CA ASN A 56 -7.98 -18.87 8.28
C ASN A 56 -9.15 -19.86 8.41
N GLN A 57 -10.28 -19.45 8.98
CA GLN A 57 -11.46 -20.32 9.14
C GLN A 57 -12.64 -19.82 8.31
N ALA A 58 -13.31 -20.73 7.61
CA ALA A 58 -14.53 -20.47 6.85
C ALA A 58 -15.74 -20.31 7.79
N THR A 59 -15.79 -19.18 8.50
CA THR A 59 -16.92 -18.82 9.35
C THR A 59 -18.05 -18.22 8.51
N LYS A 60 -19.32 -18.41 8.93
CA LYS A 60 -20.47 -17.78 8.27
C LYS A 60 -20.29 -16.24 8.26
N PRO A 61 -20.66 -15.56 7.16
CA PRO A 61 -20.54 -14.10 7.09
C PRO A 61 -21.36 -13.47 8.22
N SER A 62 -20.65 -12.82 9.14
CA SER A 62 -21.17 -12.13 10.30
C SER A 62 -20.69 -10.68 10.25
N LEU A 63 -21.54 -9.73 10.64
CA LEU A 63 -21.20 -8.30 10.72
C LEU A 63 -20.27 -7.97 11.90
N SER A 64 -19.85 -8.97 12.69
CA SER A 64 -18.97 -8.77 13.84
C SER A 64 -17.51 -8.64 13.42
N LEU A 65 -16.90 -7.50 13.78
CA LEU A 65 -15.50 -7.17 13.50
C LEU A 65 -14.48 -8.07 14.24
N PHE A 66 -14.93 -8.86 15.21
CA PHE A 66 -14.08 -9.75 16.02
C PHE A 66 -14.13 -11.22 15.57
N GLN A 67 -14.79 -11.52 14.45
CA GLN A 67 -14.89 -12.88 13.93
C GLN A 67 -13.70 -13.21 13.04
N THR A 68 -13.31 -14.48 13.08
CA THR A 68 -12.30 -15.07 12.20
C THR A 68 -12.76 -14.97 10.76
N GLY A 69 -11.85 -14.54 9.88
CA GLY A 69 -12.13 -14.35 8.46
C GLY A 69 -11.50 -15.42 7.57
N TYR A 70 -11.98 -15.47 6.33
CA TYR A 70 -11.39 -16.27 5.26
C TYR A 70 -11.24 -15.41 4.00
N THR A 71 -10.01 -15.03 3.68
CA THR A 71 -9.73 -14.11 2.56
C THR A 71 -9.51 -14.86 1.25
N LEU A 72 -9.69 -14.20 0.11
CA LEU A 72 -9.46 -14.83 -1.20
C LEU A 72 -8.00 -15.30 -1.38
N SER A 73 -7.03 -14.56 -0.83
CA SER A 73 -5.63 -14.99 -0.79
C SER A 73 -5.43 -16.24 0.08
N SER A 74 -6.17 -16.35 1.19
CA SER A 74 -6.17 -17.55 2.03
C SER A 74 -6.77 -18.76 1.32
N VAL A 75 -7.88 -18.58 0.59
CA VAL A 75 -8.50 -19.64 -0.24
C VAL A 75 -7.48 -20.19 -1.23
N ILE A 76 -6.81 -19.31 -1.98
CA ILE A 76 -5.79 -19.72 -2.96
C ILE A 76 -4.64 -20.45 -2.25
N ALA A 77 -4.10 -19.90 -1.16
CA ALA A 77 -2.96 -20.51 -0.47
C ALA A 77 -3.24 -21.91 0.09
N ASN A 78 -4.45 -22.16 0.61
CA ASN A 78 -4.79 -23.47 1.19
C ASN A 78 -5.30 -24.47 0.15
N GLN A 79 -6.10 -24.01 -0.82
CA GLN A 79 -6.85 -24.91 -1.70
C GLN A 79 -6.15 -25.15 -3.05
N PHE A 80 -5.18 -24.32 -3.45
CA PHE A 80 -4.48 -24.49 -4.72
C PHE A 80 -3.69 -25.81 -4.78
N GLY A 81 -3.07 -26.23 -3.67
CA GLY A 81 -2.33 -27.49 -3.59
C GLY A 81 -3.22 -28.74 -3.52
N GLU A 82 -4.46 -28.58 -3.03
CA GLU A 82 -5.44 -29.65 -2.91
C GLU A 82 -6.38 -29.73 -4.13
N ALA A 83 -6.24 -28.84 -5.10
CA ALA A 83 -7.14 -28.75 -6.22
C ALA A 83 -6.90 -29.84 -7.27
N THR A 84 -7.74 -30.88 -7.25
CA THR A 84 -7.77 -31.92 -8.29
C THR A 84 -8.09 -31.32 -9.67
N PRO A 85 -7.47 -31.80 -10.76
CA PRO A 85 -7.78 -31.35 -12.12
C PRO A 85 -9.29 -31.46 -12.43
N GLY A 86 -9.90 -30.34 -12.84
CA GLY A 86 -11.34 -30.26 -13.11
C GLY A 86 -11.93 -28.87 -12.85
N GLN A 87 -13.23 -28.82 -12.53
CA GLN A 87 -13.96 -27.57 -12.27
C GLN A 87 -13.41 -26.79 -11.07
N PHE A 88 -12.89 -27.49 -10.05
CA PHE A 88 -12.39 -26.88 -8.82
C PHE A 88 -11.07 -26.12 -9.02
N LEU A 89 -10.11 -26.71 -9.75
CA LEU A 89 -8.88 -26.02 -10.15
C LEU A 89 -9.18 -24.75 -10.97
N SER A 90 -10.16 -24.84 -11.88
CA SER A 90 -10.58 -23.68 -12.69
C SER A 90 -11.12 -22.54 -11.83
N ALA A 91 -11.92 -22.85 -10.80
CA ALA A 91 -12.45 -21.86 -9.86
C ALA A 91 -11.35 -21.19 -9.01
N VAL A 92 -10.34 -21.94 -8.55
CA VAL A 92 -9.22 -21.36 -7.78
C VAL A 92 -8.34 -20.46 -8.66
N ILE A 93 -8.12 -20.85 -9.93
CA ILE A 93 -7.40 -20.01 -10.90
C ILE A 93 -8.18 -18.72 -11.20
N GLU A 94 -9.50 -18.79 -11.35
CA GLU A 94 -10.36 -17.61 -11.51
C GLU A 94 -10.27 -16.67 -10.29
N ALA A 95 -10.32 -17.22 -9.08
CA ALA A 95 -10.13 -16.43 -7.86
C ALA A 95 -8.75 -15.74 -7.82
N GLY A 96 -7.69 -16.43 -8.27
CA GLY A 96 -6.36 -15.86 -8.44
C GLY A 96 -6.34 -14.72 -9.45
N LEU A 97 -7.04 -14.85 -10.57
CA LEU A 97 -7.17 -13.81 -11.59
C LEU A 97 -7.87 -12.56 -11.01
N ILE A 98 -8.91 -12.73 -10.20
CA ILE A 98 -9.60 -11.61 -9.54
C ILE A 98 -8.63 -10.84 -8.63
N VAL A 99 -7.88 -11.53 -7.78
CA VAL A 99 -6.89 -10.90 -6.88
C VAL A 99 -5.78 -10.22 -7.67
N PHE A 100 -5.35 -10.83 -8.77
CA PHE A 100 -4.36 -10.23 -9.67
C PHE A 100 -4.87 -8.91 -10.29
N ILE A 101 -6.10 -8.89 -10.78
CA ILE A 101 -6.74 -7.69 -11.34
C ILE A 101 -6.88 -6.60 -10.27
N ILE A 102 -7.33 -6.95 -9.06
CA ILE A 102 -7.46 -5.99 -7.95
C ILE A 102 -6.10 -5.38 -7.60
N THR A 103 -5.06 -6.22 -7.53
CA THR A 103 -3.68 -5.78 -7.28
C THR A 103 -3.19 -4.84 -8.38
N LEU A 104 -3.43 -5.18 -9.64
CA LEU A 104 -3.07 -4.35 -10.79
C LEU A 104 -3.75 -2.99 -10.76
N ILE A 105 -5.07 -2.96 -10.56
CA ILE A 105 -5.85 -1.72 -10.49
C ILE A 105 -5.35 -0.85 -9.33
N THR A 106 -5.13 -1.45 -8.17
CA THR A 106 -4.65 -0.72 -6.97
C THR A 106 -3.27 -0.11 -7.21
N ASN A 107 -2.33 -0.89 -7.75
CA ASN A 107 -0.98 -0.41 -8.08
C ASN A 107 -0.99 0.65 -9.18
N PHE A 108 -1.86 0.50 -10.17
CA PHE A 108 -2.02 1.46 -11.25
C PHE A 108 -2.58 2.79 -10.73
N LEU A 109 -3.64 2.77 -9.92
CA LEU A 109 -4.21 3.95 -9.28
C LEU A 109 -3.21 4.65 -8.36
N ALA A 110 -2.45 3.90 -7.56
CA ALA A 110 -1.40 4.45 -6.71
C ALA A 110 -0.33 5.19 -7.54
N ARG A 111 0.08 4.60 -8.68
CA ARG A 111 1.02 5.20 -9.61
C ARG A 111 0.48 6.45 -10.29
N LEU A 112 -0.79 6.44 -10.70
CA LEU A 112 -1.45 7.61 -11.29
C LEU A 112 -1.57 8.76 -10.29
N LEU A 113 -1.91 8.47 -9.03
CA LEU A 113 -1.99 9.47 -7.97
C LEU A 113 -0.65 10.19 -7.78
N ILE A 114 0.47 9.44 -7.71
CA ILE A 114 1.81 10.04 -7.60
C ILE A 114 2.12 10.92 -8.81
N SER A 115 1.92 10.41 -10.03
CA SER A 115 2.21 11.15 -11.26
C SER A 115 1.45 12.48 -11.32
N SER A 116 0.21 12.51 -10.83
CA SER A 116 -0.59 13.74 -10.70
C SER A 116 -0.01 14.72 -9.66
N LEU A 117 0.49 14.22 -8.53
CA LEU A 117 1.11 15.03 -7.47
C LEU A 117 2.48 15.59 -7.89
N GLU A 118 3.28 14.84 -8.64
CA GLU A 118 4.55 15.31 -9.21
C GLU A 118 4.34 16.47 -10.21
N ARG A 119 3.29 16.39 -11.04
CA ARG A 119 2.90 17.46 -11.98
C ARG A 119 2.41 18.73 -11.28
N LYS A 120 1.77 18.61 -10.11
CA LYS A 120 1.38 19.78 -9.28
C LYS A 120 2.58 20.38 -8.54
N GLY A 121 3.54 19.56 -8.11
CA GLY A 121 4.76 20.02 -7.43
C GLY A 121 5.68 20.87 -8.31
N THR A 122 5.72 20.61 -9.62
CA THR A 122 6.53 21.36 -10.60
C THR A 122 5.93 22.73 -10.97
N LYS A 123 4.63 22.95 -10.82
CA LYS A 123 4.00 24.27 -11.06
C LYS A 123 4.22 25.26 -9.92
N GLY A 124 4.37 24.79 -8.68
CA GLY A 124 4.64 25.65 -7.51
C GLY A 124 6.11 26.06 -7.33
N ALA A 125 7.03 25.50 -8.11
CA ALA A 125 8.46 25.83 -8.07
C ALA A 125 8.89 26.87 -9.13
N ARG A 126 7.93 27.41 -9.90
CA ARG A 126 8.15 28.45 -10.93
C ARG A 126 7.52 29.80 -10.57
N VAL A 127 7.08 30.00 -9.32
CA VAL A 127 6.54 31.27 -8.84
C VAL A 127 7.37 31.74 -7.67
#